data_AF-A0A965FJU6-F1
#
_entry.id   AF-A0A965FJU6-F1
#
_cell.length_a   1.000
_cell.length_b   1.000
_cell.length_c   1.000
_cell.angle_alpha   90.00
_cell.angle_beta   90.00
_cell.angle_gamma   90.00
#
_symmetry.space_group_name_H-M   'P 1'
#
loop_
_entity.id
_entity.type
_entity.pdbx_description
1 polymer ?
#
loop_
_entity_poly.entity_id
_entity_poly.type
_entity_poly.pdbx_seq_one_letter_code
_entity_poly.pdbx_strand_id
1 'polypeptide(L)' 'DLTDAAIAVEPGLARWRDAIAEAAGHQPVLAGSGATWFLPGDHSRALAGNAALAGADVVTTNTRP' A
#
# COMPACT_ATOMS: atom_id res chain seq x y z
N ASP A 1 14.48 6.99 3.07
CA ASP A 1 13.16 6.38 3.33
C ASP A 1 13.06 6.09 4.83
N LEU A 2 11.86 6.22 5.42
CA LEU A 2 11.54 5.93 6.82
C LEU A 2 10.85 4.57 7.02
N THR A 3 10.61 3.79 5.95
CA THR A 3 9.89 2.51 6.01
C THR A 3 10.37 1.58 7.12
N ASP A 4 11.68 1.35 7.23
CA ASP A 4 12.23 0.43 8.25
C ASP A 4 11.97 0.92 9.68
N ALA A 5 12.10 2.23 9.92
CA ALA A 5 11.82 2.83 11.22
C ALA A 5 10.32 2.76 11.56
N ALA A 6 9.45 3.01 10.58
CA ALA A 6 8.01 2.90 10.76
C ALA A 6 7.58 1.44 11.05
N ILE A 7 8.17 0.46 10.35
CA ILE A 7 7.93 -0.97 10.61
C ILE A 7 8.48 -1.38 11.98
N ALA A 8 9.62 -0.85 12.41
CA ALA A 8 10.16 -1.12 13.74
C ALA A 8 9.22 -0.63 14.85
N VAL A 9 8.53 0.49 14.64
CA VAL A 9 7.54 1.05 15.58
C VAL A 9 6.19 0.34 15.49
N GLU A 10 5.71 0.07 14.28
CA GLU A 10 4.45 -0.64 14.01
C GLU A 10 4.69 -1.82 13.04
N PRO A 11 5.02 -3.02 13.56
CA PRO A 11 5.32 -4.19 12.75
C PRO A 11 4.15 -4.62 11.84
N GLY A 12 2.91 -4.27 12.21
CA GLY A 12 1.73 -4.50 11.39
C GLY A 12 1.82 -3.84 10.01
N LEU A 13 2.61 -2.78 9.83
CA LEU A 13 2.83 -2.15 8.52
C LEU A 13 3.47 -3.11 7.51
N ALA A 14 4.36 -4.00 7.95
CA ALA A 14 5.00 -4.97 7.06
C ALA A 14 3.98 -5.93 6.42
N ARG A 15 2.96 -6.35 7.19
CA ARG A 15 1.90 -7.25 6.66
C ARG A 15 1.15 -6.62 5.50
N TRP A 16 0.89 -5.30 5.59
CA TRP A 16 0.16 -4.57 4.57
C TRP A 16 1.03 -4.31 3.35
N ARG A 17 2.31 -3.94 3.55
CA ARG A 17 3.29 -3.84 2.47
C ARG A 17 3.33 -5.11 1.63
N ASP A 18 3.47 -6.24 2.29
CA ASP A 18 3.66 -7.54 1.63
C ASP A 18 2.37 -7.99 0.91
N ALA A 19 1.20 -7.81 1.54
CA ALA A 19 -0.10 -8.11 0.91
C ALA A 19 -0.38 -7.23 -0.31
N ILE A 20 -0.05 -5.93 -0.24
CA ILE A 20 -0.18 -5.00 -1.38
C ILE A 20 0.78 -5.42 -2.50
N ALA A 21 2.02 -5.79 -2.16
CA ALA A 21 3.01 -6.22 -3.14
C ALA A 21 2.62 -7.52 -3.86
N GLU A 22 2.05 -8.47 -3.12
CA GLU A 22 1.51 -9.70 -3.70
C GLU A 22 0.33 -9.40 -4.64
N ALA A 23 -0.60 -8.54 -4.22
CA ALA A 23 -1.78 -8.20 -5.00
C ALA A 23 -1.43 -7.42 -6.29
N ALA A 24 -0.57 -6.40 -6.19
CA ALA A 24 -0.23 -5.50 -7.30
C ALA A 24 0.97 -5.98 -8.13
N GLY A 25 1.71 -6.98 -7.66
CA GLY A 25 2.98 -7.42 -8.27
C GLY A 25 4.11 -6.40 -8.18
N HIS A 26 3.95 -5.34 -7.37
CA HIS A 26 4.90 -4.23 -7.23
C HIS A 26 5.03 -3.81 -5.77
N GLN A 27 6.26 -3.50 -5.33
CA GLN A 27 6.49 -3.02 -3.97
C GLN A 27 5.89 -1.62 -3.79
N PRO A 28 4.98 -1.41 -2.81
CA PRO A 28 4.48 -0.08 -2.50
C PRO A 28 5.52 0.74 -1.73
N VAL A 29 5.37 2.06 -1.78
CA VAL A 29 6.20 3.01 -1.03
C VAL A 29 5.41 3.55 0.17
N LEU A 30 6.03 3.59 1.36
CA LEU A 30 5.36 4.16 2.52
C LEU A 30 5.22 5.68 2.38
N ALA A 31 4.01 6.20 2.57
CA ALA A 31 3.77 7.64 2.54
C ALA A 31 3.95 8.23 3.95
N GLY A 32 4.96 9.09 4.11
CA GLY A 32 5.27 9.71 5.40
C GLY A 32 5.68 8.68 6.47
N SER A 33 5.03 8.73 7.62
CA SER A 33 5.22 7.77 8.72
C SER A 33 4.24 6.57 8.68
N GLY A 34 3.50 6.40 7.59
CA GLY A 34 2.40 5.44 7.50
C GLY A 34 1.08 5.96 8.09
N ALA A 35 -0.01 5.20 8.03
CA ALA A 35 -0.12 3.82 7.51
C ALA A 35 -0.39 3.71 6.00
N THR A 36 -0.39 4.83 5.27
CA THR A 36 -0.68 4.86 3.84
C THR A 36 0.47 4.32 2.99
N TRP A 37 0.12 3.48 2.03
CA TRP A 37 1.03 2.91 1.03
C TRP A 37 0.68 3.44 -0.35
N PHE A 38 1.70 3.84 -1.12
CA PHE A 38 1.57 4.43 -2.44
C PHE A 38 2.09 3.48 -3.52
N LEU A 39 1.32 3.34 -4.61
CA LEU A 39 1.74 2.66 -5.83
C LEU A 39 1.57 3.59 -7.02
N PRO A 40 2.60 3.78 -7.86
CA PRO A 40 2.46 4.49 -9.12
C PRO A 40 1.69 3.64 -10.14
N GLY A 41 0.77 4.27 -10.88
CA GLY A 41 -0.06 3.62 -11.90
C GLY A 41 -1.44 3.20 -11.40
N ASP A 42 -2.22 2.57 -12.27
CA ASP A 42 -3.55 2.05 -11.93
C ASP A 42 -3.45 0.58 -11.51
N HIS A 43 -3.67 0.34 -10.22
CA HIS A 43 -3.75 -0.99 -9.61
C HIS A 43 -5.14 -1.26 -9.02
N SER A 44 -6.13 -0.42 -9.33
CA SER A 44 -7.46 -0.45 -8.70
C SER A 44 -8.10 -1.83 -8.81
N ARG A 45 -8.02 -2.47 -10.00
CA ARG A 45 -8.56 -3.81 -10.23
C ARG A 45 -7.88 -4.92 -9.41
N ALA A 46 -6.59 -4.78 -9.13
CA ALA A 46 -5.83 -5.78 -8.38
C ALA A 46 -6.04 -5.65 -6.86
N LEU A 47 -6.28 -4.42 -6.39
CA LEU A 47 -6.41 -4.09 -4.97
C LEU A 47 -7.87 -4.08 -4.50
N ALA A 48 -8.81 -3.61 -5.32
CA ALA A 48 -10.21 -3.49 -4.94
C ALA A 48 -10.84 -4.87 -4.71
N GLY A 49 -11.39 -5.08 -3.50
CA GLY A 49 -12.04 -6.33 -3.13
C GLY A 49 -11.08 -7.50 -2.90
N ASN A 50 -9.76 -7.27 -2.85
CA ASN A 50 -8.80 -8.30 -2.49
C ASN A 50 -8.99 -8.71 -1.02
N ALA A 51 -9.24 -10.00 -0.77
CA ALA A 51 -9.51 -10.52 0.57
C ALA A 51 -8.33 -10.32 1.54
N ALA A 52 -7.08 -10.37 1.04
CA ALA A 52 -5.90 -10.10 1.85
C ALA A 52 -5.80 -8.62 2.28
N LEU A 53 -6.52 -7.74 1.58
CA LEU A 53 -6.61 -6.32 1.87
C LEU A 53 -7.93 -5.93 2.57
N ALA A 54 -8.66 -6.91 3.14
CA ALA A 54 -9.88 -6.64 3.89
C ALA A 54 -9.60 -5.69 5.07
N GLY A 55 -10.25 -4.52 5.05
CA GLY A 55 -10.05 -3.45 6.04
C GLY A 55 -9.07 -2.35 5.62
N ALA A 56 -8.52 -2.41 4.39
CA ALA A 56 -7.79 -1.29 3.80
C ALA A 56 -8.71 -0.44 2.92
N ASP A 57 -8.54 0.88 2.99
CA ASP A 57 -9.16 1.82 2.05
C ASP A 57 -8.25 2.03 0.83
N VAL A 58 -8.80 1.80 -0.37
CA VAL A 58 -8.08 1.98 -1.63
C VAL A 58 -8.57 3.25 -2.31
N VAL A 59 -7.70 4.25 -2.38
CA VAL A 59 -7.96 5.53 -3.08
C VAL A 59 -7.14 5.56 -4.36
N THR A 60 -7.82 5.72 -5.51
CA THR A 60 -7.18 5.90 -6.82
C THR A 60 -7.31 7.36 -7.25
N THR A 61 -6.20 8.00 -7.59
CA THR A 61 -6.17 9.37 -8.10
C THR A 61 -5.52 9.41 -9.48
N ASN A 62 -6.00 10.29 -10.35
CA ASN A 62 -5.36 10.60 -11.62
C ASN A 62 -5.37 12.12 -11.83
N THR A 63 -4.31 12.65 -12.42
CA THR A 63 -4.28 14.03 -12.89
C THR A 63 -4.83 14.05 -14.30
N ARG A 64 -5.90 14.82 -14.53
CA ARG A 64 -6.37 15.14 -15.87
C ARG A 64 -5.70 16.43 -16.35
N PRO A 65 -5.36 16.56 -17.64
CA PRO A 65 -4.95 17.83 -18.22
C PRO A 65 -6.05 18.89 -18.11
#